data_AF-A0AAJ7CAA7-F1
#
_entry.id   AF-A0AAJ7CAA7-F1
#
_cell.length_a   1.000
_cell.length_b   1.000
_cell.length_c   1.000
_cell.angle_alpha   90.00
_cell.angle_beta   90.00
_cell.angle_gamma   90.00
#
_symmetry.space_group_name_H-M   'P 1'
#
loop_
_entity.id
_entity.type
_entity.pdbx_description
1 polymer ?
#
loop_
_entity_poly.entity_id
_entity_poly.type
_entity_poly.pdbx_seq_one_letter_code
_entity_poly.pdbx_strand_id
1 'polypeptide(L)'
;MPHVTRKWELFPGRNRFCCDGRVMMAPQTGVFYVTVCLIAGTSGLFFAFDCPFLAVHITPAIPVIGGLLFIFVMAALFRTSFSDPGVIPRATPDEAAYIEKQIEVPNNGNSPTYRPPPRTKEVLVRGQPVKLKYCFTCKIFRPPRASHCSLCDNCVERFDHHCPWVGNCVGRRNYRYFYAFIVSLAFLCVFIFACAITHLIMLTRDDRPFLEAVRLSPGSVVVGIVCFFSVWSILGLAGFHTYLTTSNQTTNEDIKGSFTSKRGQESFNPYSHGNVCGNCFYVLCGPAPPSLIGNHPLTVLAFIPSTLNLHFDLSLTDRRGIVTPEYRAEQERIGDDNVIANNKTYGTVKIVQPQSNGMGIPTNPGGDITGSMNNLVPGQHSPRLESMNALQIA
;
A
#
# COMPACT_ATOMS: atom_id res chain seq x y z
N MET A 1 -15.64 24.07 30.01
CA MET A 1 -14.55 24.21 29.01
C MET A 1 -15.12 23.87 27.64
N PRO A 2 -14.81 24.61 26.57
CA PRO A 2 -15.29 24.25 25.23
C PRO A 2 -14.72 22.90 24.79
N HIS A 3 -15.57 22.02 24.28
CA HIS A 3 -15.18 20.72 23.76
C HIS A 3 -14.40 20.91 22.45
N VAL A 4 -13.08 20.68 22.48
CA VAL A 4 -12.25 20.72 21.27
C VAL A 4 -12.38 19.38 20.54
N THR A 5 -13.18 19.36 19.47
CA THR A 5 -13.39 18.16 18.66
C THR A 5 -12.10 17.76 17.94
N ARG A 6 -11.68 16.51 18.12
CA ARG A 6 -10.44 15.97 17.55
C ARG A 6 -10.70 15.36 16.17
N LYS A 7 -9.70 15.40 15.28
CA LYS A 7 -9.85 14.95 13.88
C LYS A 7 -10.29 13.48 13.74
N TRP A 8 -9.88 12.61 14.67
CA TRP A 8 -10.27 11.20 14.66
C TRP A 8 -11.73 10.97 15.07
N GLU A 9 -12.35 11.90 15.80
CA GLU A 9 -13.78 11.82 16.20
C GLU A 9 -14.71 12.11 15.01
N LEU A 10 -14.25 12.95 14.08
CA LEU A 10 -14.97 13.31 12.86
C LEU A 10 -14.51 12.46 11.66
N PHE A 11 -13.73 11.40 11.89
CA PHE A 11 -13.17 10.60 10.82
C PHE A 11 -14.28 9.87 10.05
N PRO A 12 -14.46 10.14 8.74
CA PRO A 12 -15.65 9.71 8.01
C PRO A 12 -15.62 8.24 7.58
N GLY A 13 -14.59 7.47 7.94
CA GLY A 13 -14.46 6.06 7.58
C GLY A 13 -14.72 5.09 8.72
N ARG A 14 -14.54 3.79 8.45
CA ARG A 14 -14.92 2.69 9.38
C ARG A 14 -13.80 2.25 10.32
N ASN A 15 -12.66 2.95 10.32
CA ASN A 15 -11.57 2.63 11.22
C ASN A 15 -11.97 2.87 12.68
N ARG A 16 -11.48 2.01 13.57
CA ARG A 16 -11.63 2.17 15.02
C ARG A 16 -10.42 2.88 15.57
N PHE A 17 -10.67 3.88 16.41
CA PHE A 17 -9.62 4.63 17.09
C PHE A 17 -9.67 4.34 18.59
N CYS A 18 -8.50 4.21 19.22
CA CYS A 18 -8.39 4.20 20.68
C CYS A 18 -7.11 4.93 21.13
N CYS A 19 -6.92 5.04 22.45
CA CYS A 19 -5.81 5.78 23.06
C CYS A 19 -5.69 7.21 22.52
N ASP A 20 -6.78 7.99 22.55
CA ASP A 20 -6.82 9.37 22.04
C ASP A 20 -6.46 9.49 20.53
N GLY A 21 -6.82 8.49 19.73
CA GLY A 21 -6.51 8.45 18.30
C GLY A 21 -5.07 8.04 17.97
N ARG A 22 -4.29 7.61 18.97
CA ARG A 22 -2.93 7.08 18.74
C ARG A 22 -2.93 5.69 18.11
N VAL A 23 -4.00 4.92 18.36
CA VAL A 23 -4.20 3.60 17.77
C VAL A 23 -5.31 3.70 16.75
N MET A 24 -5.04 3.20 15.55
CA MET A 24 -6.00 3.10 14.46
C MET A 24 -5.99 1.67 13.91
N MET A 25 -7.16 1.04 13.85
CA MET A 25 -7.34 -0.31 13.33
C MET A 25 -8.50 -0.39 12.34
N ALA A 26 -8.58 -1.48 11.58
CA ALA A 26 -9.77 -1.81 10.80
C ALA A 26 -10.96 -2.15 11.70
N PRO A 27 -12.21 -2.13 11.18
CA PRO A 27 -13.37 -2.56 11.94
C PRO A 27 -13.36 -4.06 12.28
N GLN A 28 -12.71 -4.88 11.46
CA GLN A 28 -12.59 -6.33 11.65
C GLN A 28 -11.27 -6.67 12.32
N THR A 29 -11.30 -6.91 13.64
CA THR A 29 -10.10 -7.22 14.45
C THR A 29 -10.07 -8.65 14.98
N GLY A 30 -11.05 -9.50 14.64
CA GLY A 30 -11.14 -10.87 15.17
C GLY A 30 -9.92 -11.73 14.83
N VAL A 31 -9.51 -11.78 13.55
CA VAL A 31 -8.35 -12.57 13.09
C VAL A 31 -7.03 -12.03 13.64
N PHE A 32 -6.96 -10.73 13.96
CA PHE A 32 -5.81 -10.16 14.66
C PHE A 32 -5.61 -10.79 16.04
N TYR A 33 -6.67 -10.97 16.83
CA TYR A 33 -6.54 -11.63 18.14
C TYR A 33 -6.13 -13.10 18.00
N VAL A 34 -6.61 -13.80 16.96
CA VAL A 34 -6.13 -15.16 16.64
C VAL A 34 -4.63 -15.15 16.37
N THR A 35 -4.12 -14.18 15.61
CA THR A 35 -2.68 -14.02 15.33
C THR A 35 -1.88 -13.82 16.61
N VAL A 36 -2.32 -12.92 17.49
CA VAL A 36 -1.67 -12.66 18.79
C VAL A 36 -1.66 -13.93 19.66
N CYS A 37 -2.80 -14.62 19.75
CA CYS A 37 -2.90 -15.85 20.54
C CYS A 37 -2.04 -16.99 19.98
N LEU A 38 -1.95 -17.14 18.65
CA LEU A 38 -1.08 -18.13 18.02
C LEU A 38 0.39 -17.84 18.31
N ILE A 39 0.85 -16.61 18.08
CA ILE A 39 2.26 -16.25 18.31
C ILE A 39 2.62 -16.37 19.79
N ALA A 40 1.82 -15.77 20.68
CA ALA A 40 2.09 -15.78 22.11
C ALA A 40 1.91 -17.19 22.73
N GLY A 41 0.89 -17.94 22.31
CA GLY A 41 0.62 -19.29 22.79
C GLY A 41 1.72 -20.27 22.37
N THR A 42 2.08 -20.30 21.08
CA THR A 42 3.17 -21.17 20.59
C THR A 42 4.51 -20.80 21.22
N SER A 43 4.82 -19.51 21.34
CA SER A 43 6.05 -19.05 22.02
C SER A 43 6.03 -19.41 23.51
N GLY A 44 4.90 -19.25 24.19
CA GLY A 44 4.74 -19.60 25.60
C GLY A 44 4.93 -21.09 25.86
N LEU A 45 4.36 -21.95 25.01
CA LEU A 45 4.61 -23.39 25.07
C LEU A 45 6.09 -23.72 24.83
N PHE A 46 6.71 -23.07 23.84
CA PHE A 46 8.15 -23.22 23.58
C PHE A 46 9.03 -22.83 24.79
N PHE A 47 8.73 -21.71 25.46
CA PHE A 47 9.45 -21.31 26.67
C PHE A 47 9.20 -22.23 27.86
N ALA A 48 8.00 -22.81 27.97
CA ALA A 48 7.64 -23.67 29.09
C ALA A 48 8.21 -25.09 28.96
N PHE A 49 8.18 -25.67 27.75
CA PHE A 49 8.49 -27.09 27.54
C PHE A 49 9.85 -27.32 26.88
N ASP A 50 10.25 -26.52 25.89
CA ASP A 50 11.48 -26.75 25.14
C ASP A 50 12.69 -26.02 25.76
N CYS A 51 12.52 -24.75 26.13
CA CYS A 51 13.62 -23.94 26.63
C CYS A 51 14.33 -24.49 27.87
N PRO A 52 13.65 -25.02 28.92
CA PRO A 52 14.33 -25.50 30.12
C PRO A 52 15.28 -26.65 29.82
N PHE A 53 14.84 -27.60 28.99
CA PHE A 53 15.66 -28.74 28.57
C PHE A 53 16.83 -28.30 27.68
N LEU A 54 16.54 -27.51 26.65
CA LEU A 54 17.55 -27.07 25.69
C LEU A 54 18.58 -26.10 26.29
N ALA A 55 18.19 -25.30 27.28
CA ALA A 55 19.10 -24.39 27.98
C ALA A 55 20.19 -25.15 28.77
N VAL A 56 19.81 -26.27 29.37
CA VAL A 56 20.74 -27.12 30.16
C VAL A 56 21.58 -28.01 29.26
N HIS A 57 21.00 -28.58 28.20
CA HIS A 57 21.68 -29.59 27.39
C HIS A 57 22.37 -29.07 26.12
N ILE A 58 22.04 -27.86 25.66
CA ILE A 58 22.65 -27.25 24.48
C ILE A 58 23.30 -25.92 24.83
N THR A 59 22.51 -24.91 25.17
CA THR A 59 23.02 -23.57 25.52
C THR A 59 21.95 -22.68 26.15
N PRO A 60 22.28 -21.90 27.20
CA PRO A 60 21.37 -20.93 27.79
C PRO A 60 21.06 -19.74 26.85
N ALA A 61 21.73 -19.63 25.70
CA ALA A 61 21.44 -18.61 24.71
C ALA A 61 20.09 -18.81 23.99
N ILE A 62 19.56 -20.04 23.94
CA ILE A 62 18.30 -20.38 23.26
C ILE A 62 17.11 -19.54 23.77
N PRO A 63 16.79 -19.53 25.08
CA PRO A 63 15.69 -18.70 25.59
C PRO A 63 15.93 -17.20 25.39
N VAL A 64 17.18 -16.74 25.42
CA VAL A 64 17.52 -15.32 25.18
C VAL A 64 17.22 -14.93 23.74
N ILE A 65 17.70 -15.71 22.76
CA ILE A 65 17.46 -15.46 21.33
C ILE A 65 15.95 -15.54 21.03
N GLY A 66 15.29 -16.59 21.53
CA GLY A 66 13.84 -16.75 21.39
C GLY A 66 13.06 -15.55 21.95
N GLY A 67 13.46 -15.06 23.13
CA GLY A 67 12.81 -13.92 23.79
C GLY A 67 12.96 -12.62 23.01
N LEU A 68 14.17 -12.35 22.51
CA LEU A 68 14.44 -11.18 21.67
C LEU A 68 13.66 -11.22 20.36
N LEU A 69 13.62 -12.38 19.69
CA LEU A 69 12.83 -12.57 18.46
C LEU A 69 11.33 -12.37 18.74
N PHE A 70 10.79 -12.96 19.80
CA PHE A 70 9.39 -12.81 20.19
C PHE A 70 9.02 -11.34 20.43
N ILE A 71 9.82 -10.62 21.24
CA ILE A 71 9.57 -9.20 21.52
C ILE A 71 9.59 -8.38 20.23
N PHE A 72 10.56 -8.62 19.34
CA PHE A 72 10.66 -7.91 18.08
C PHE A 72 9.46 -8.18 17.16
N VAL A 73 9.04 -9.45 17.03
CA VAL A 73 7.85 -9.86 16.25
C VAL A 73 6.59 -9.18 16.77
N MET A 74 6.38 -9.20 18.09
CA MET A 74 5.21 -8.58 18.72
C MET A 74 5.22 -7.06 18.55
N ALA A 75 6.38 -6.41 18.70
CA ALA A 75 6.52 -4.98 18.47
C ALA A 75 6.23 -4.61 17.00
N ALA A 76 6.74 -5.37 16.04
CA ALA A 76 6.49 -5.15 14.62
C ALA A 76 5.02 -5.40 14.23
N LEU A 77 4.38 -6.43 14.78
CA LEU A 77 2.95 -6.70 14.62
C LEU A 77 2.13 -5.51 15.13
N PHE A 78 2.29 -5.13 16.39
CA PHE A 78 1.53 -4.04 16.98
C PHE A 78 1.79 -2.71 16.28
N ARG A 79 3.04 -2.44 15.88
CA ARG A 79 3.35 -1.23 15.12
C ARG A 79 2.64 -1.22 13.76
N THR A 80 2.51 -2.37 13.10
CA THR A 80 1.76 -2.50 11.84
C THR A 80 0.26 -2.31 12.07
N SER A 81 -0.28 -3.01 13.06
CA SER A 81 -1.70 -3.08 13.38
C SER A 81 -2.27 -1.76 13.85
N PHE A 82 -1.56 -1.05 14.72
CA PHE A 82 -2.07 0.14 15.42
C PHE A 82 -1.72 1.46 14.73
N SER A 83 -1.07 1.43 13.58
CA SER A 83 -0.66 2.65 12.85
C SER A 83 -1.66 3.04 11.77
N ASP A 84 -1.72 4.35 11.49
CA ASP A 84 -2.35 4.84 10.25
C ASP A 84 -1.57 4.30 9.03
N PRO A 85 -2.22 3.56 8.11
CA PRO A 85 -1.58 2.96 6.94
C PRO A 85 -1.17 3.97 5.86
N GLY A 86 -1.61 5.23 5.99
CA GLY A 86 -1.49 6.28 4.98
C GLY A 86 -2.86 6.65 4.41
N VAL A 87 -3.85 6.87 5.28
CA VAL A 87 -5.18 7.29 4.85
C VAL A 87 -5.13 8.67 4.21
N ILE A 88 -5.78 8.77 3.05
CA ILE A 88 -5.97 10.01 2.31
C ILE A 88 -7.32 10.62 2.77
N PRO A 89 -7.33 11.87 3.27
CA PRO A 89 -8.57 12.54 3.65
C PRO A 89 -9.56 12.61 2.48
N ARG A 90 -10.86 12.55 2.79
CA ARG A 90 -11.91 12.80 1.80
C ARG A 90 -11.82 14.25 1.31
N ALA A 91 -12.26 14.50 0.08
CA ALA A 91 -12.40 15.86 -0.41
C ALA A 91 -13.39 16.63 0.45
N THR A 92 -13.09 17.89 0.71
CA THR A 92 -14.05 18.86 1.25
C THR A 92 -15.24 19.01 0.29
N PRO A 93 -16.40 19.52 0.76
CA PRO A 93 -17.55 19.76 -0.12
C PRO A 93 -17.20 20.61 -1.35
N ASP A 94 -16.38 21.65 -1.19
CA ASP A 94 -15.97 22.54 -2.27
C ASP A 94 -15.03 21.85 -3.27
N GLU A 95 -14.02 21.11 -2.76
CA GLU A 95 -13.14 20.28 -3.60
C GLU A 95 -13.93 19.22 -4.38
N ALA A 96 -14.89 18.56 -3.73
CA ALA A 96 -15.75 17.56 -4.35
C ALA A 96 -16.61 18.17 -5.46
N ALA A 97 -17.27 19.29 -5.19
CA ALA A 97 -18.09 20.00 -6.18
C ALA A 97 -17.25 20.45 -7.37
N TYR A 98 -16.04 20.95 -7.14
CA TYR A 98 -15.13 21.30 -8.23
C TYR A 98 -14.72 20.09 -9.07
N ILE A 99 -14.30 19.00 -8.42
CA ILE A 99 -13.89 17.78 -9.13
C ILE A 99 -15.07 17.20 -9.93
N GLU A 100 -16.27 17.21 -9.36
CA GLU A 100 -17.47 16.72 -10.02
C GLU A 100 -17.86 17.60 -11.22
N LYS A 101 -17.73 18.92 -11.11
CA LYS A 101 -17.91 19.84 -12.24
C LYS A 101 -16.88 19.60 -13.37
N GLN A 102 -15.65 19.24 -13.03
CA GLN A 102 -14.64 18.87 -14.03
C GLN A 102 -14.92 17.53 -14.70
N ILE A 103 -15.51 16.60 -13.94
CA ILE A 103 -15.99 15.36 -14.51
C ILE A 103 -17.14 15.73 -15.44
N GLU A 104 -18.17 16.43 -14.99
CA GLU A 104 -19.31 16.92 -15.78
C GLU A 104 -18.94 18.03 -16.79
N VAL A 105 -18.10 17.74 -17.78
CA VAL A 105 -17.88 18.67 -18.89
C VAL A 105 -19.20 18.85 -19.66
N PRO A 106 -19.65 20.09 -19.94
CA PRO A 106 -20.92 20.34 -20.61
C PRO A 106 -20.91 19.68 -21.99
N ASN A 107 -22.04 19.10 -22.36
CA ASN A 107 -22.31 18.72 -23.73
C ASN A 107 -22.22 19.99 -24.59
N ASN A 108 -21.09 20.26 -25.25
CA ASN A 108 -21.05 21.27 -26.30
C ASN A 108 -22.12 20.84 -27.30
N GLY A 109 -23.16 21.65 -27.48
CA GLY A 109 -24.45 21.30 -28.09
C GLY A 109 -24.42 20.81 -29.55
N ASN A 110 -23.27 20.41 -30.08
CA ASN A 110 -23.05 19.92 -31.43
C ASN A 110 -22.68 18.42 -31.51
N SER A 111 -22.78 17.64 -30.43
CA SER A 111 -22.59 16.18 -30.48
C SER A 111 -23.88 15.42 -30.08
N PRO A 112 -24.50 14.63 -30.98
CA PRO A 112 -25.73 13.89 -30.69
C PRO A 112 -25.48 12.63 -29.84
N THR A 113 -24.27 12.40 -29.35
CA THR A 113 -23.94 11.25 -28.49
C THR A 113 -23.41 11.71 -27.15
N TYR A 114 -24.26 11.63 -26.13
CA TYR A 114 -23.84 11.73 -24.73
C TYR A 114 -22.80 10.65 -24.43
N ARG A 115 -21.51 11.03 -24.38
CA ARG A 115 -20.48 10.20 -23.76
C ARG A 115 -20.28 10.72 -22.35
N PRO A 116 -20.60 9.92 -21.31
CA PRO A 116 -20.29 10.34 -19.96
C PRO A 116 -18.79 10.60 -19.87
N PRO A 117 -18.38 11.68 -19.20
CA PRO A 117 -16.98 12.08 -19.11
C PRO A 117 -16.10 10.97 -18.55
N PRO A 118 -14.83 10.87 -18.97
CA PRO A 118 -13.93 9.85 -18.50
C PRO A 118 -13.73 10.02 -16.99
N ARG A 119 -14.24 9.07 -16.20
CA ARG A 119 -14.06 8.96 -14.73
C ARG A 119 -12.63 8.60 -14.32
N THR A 120 -11.70 8.90 -15.22
CA THR A 120 -10.32 8.50 -15.16
C THR A 120 -9.47 9.61 -15.75
N LYS A 121 -8.43 9.98 -15.02
CA LYS A 121 -7.47 11.00 -15.43
C LYS A 121 -6.13 10.32 -15.67
N GLU A 122 -5.39 10.71 -16.69
CA GLU A 122 -4.04 10.19 -16.92
C GLU A 122 -2.99 11.19 -16.45
N VAL A 123 -1.94 10.68 -15.82
CA VAL A 123 -0.77 11.45 -15.38
C VAL A 123 0.49 10.68 -15.77
N LEU A 124 1.56 11.37 -16.18
CA LEU A 124 2.84 10.70 -16.48
C LEU A 124 3.68 10.59 -15.21
N VAL A 125 4.03 9.38 -14.78
CA VAL A 125 4.98 9.15 -13.68
C VAL A 125 6.30 8.71 -14.29
N ARG A 126 7.32 9.59 -14.25
CA ARG A 126 8.62 9.37 -14.89
C ARG A 126 8.51 8.91 -16.36
N GLY A 127 7.61 9.53 -17.12
CA GLY A 127 7.37 9.20 -18.53
C GLY A 127 6.37 8.05 -18.77
N GLN A 128 6.01 7.27 -17.74
CA GLN A 128 5.02 6.22 -17.86
C GLN A 128 3.60 6.77 -17.62
N PRO A 129 2.64 6.62 -18.55
CA PRO A 129 1.26 7.02 -18.32
C PRO A 129 0.59 6.14 -17.25
N VAL A 130 0.06 6.78 -16.21
CA VAL A 130 -0.66 6.14 -15.10
C VAL A 130 -2.09 6.68 -15.05
N LYS A 131 -3.05 5.75 -15.11
CA LYS A 131 -4.48 6.05 -15.08
C LYS A 131 -4.99 6.14 -13.64
N LEU A 132 -5.36 7.35 -13.23
CA LEU A 132 -6.03 7.65 -11.96
C LEU A 132 -7.52 7.33 -12.08
N LYS A 133 -8.08 6.71 -11.04
CA LYS A 133 -9.51 6.40 -10.97
C LYS A 133 -10.17 7.31 -9.94
N TYR A 134 -11.36 7.83 -10.26
CA TYR A 134 -12.16 8.58 -9.30
C TYR A 134 -12.70 7.66 -8.19
N CYS A 135 -12.70 8.12 -6.94
CA CYS A 135 -13.33 7.46 -5.81
C CYS A 135 -14.63 8.19 -5.44
N PHE A 136 -15.76 7.51 -5.61
CA PHE A 136 -17.07 8.09 -5.28
C PHE A 136 -17.30 8.30 -3.78
N THR A 137 -16.71 7.44 -2.93
CA THR A 137 -16.83 7.58 -1.48
C THR A 137 -15.99 8.74 -0.94
N CYS A 138 -14.73 8.83 -1.38
CA CYS A 138 -13.79 9.83 -0.88
C CYS A 138 -13.80 11.13 -1.70
N LYS A 139 -14.52 11.16 -2.82
CA LYS A 139 -14.67 12.30 -3.73
C LYS A 139 -13.35 12.86 -4.26
N ILE A 140 -12.39 11.98 -4.51
CA ILE A 140 -11.05 12.33 -5.02
C ILE A 140 -10.68 11.49 -6.24
N PHE A 141 -9.87 12.05 -7.14
CA PHE A 141 -9.05 11.23 -8.02
C PHE A 141 -7.94 10.58 -7.20
N ARG A 142 -7.95 9.24 -7.13
CA ARG A 142 -6.97 8.50 -6.33
C ARG A 142 -5.56 8.82 -6.84
N PRO A 143 -4.64 9.30 -6.00
CA PRO A 143 -3.24 9.48 -6.39
C PRO A 143 -2.63 8.18 -6.93
N PRO A 144 -1.52 8.26 -7.68
CA PRO A 144 -0.83 7.05 -8.16
C PRO A 144 -0.59 6.05 -7.01
N ARG A 145 -0.81 4.76 -7.29
CA ARG A 145 -0.69 3.65 -6.32
C ARG A 145 -1.69 3.67 -5.14
N ALA A 146 -2.58 4.66 -5.05
CA ALA A 146 -3.62 4.68 -4.01
C ALA A 146 -4.83 3.84 -4.42
N SER A 147 -5.45 3.16 -3.45
CA SER A 147 -6.68 2.41 -3.65
C SER A 147 -7.66 2.63 -2.51
N HIS A 148 -8.95 2.54 -2.81
CA HIS A 148 -10.01 2.58 -1.81
C HIS A 148 -10.21 1.18 -1.22
N CYS A 149 -10.14 1.06 0.10
CA CYS A 149 -10.50 -0.16 0.82
C CYS A 149 -11.93 -0.02 1.31
N SER A 150 -12.85 -0.84 0.80
CA SER A 150 -14.27 -0.83 1.19
C SER A 150 -14.51 -1.28 2.64
N LEU A 151 -13.63 -2.12 3.20
CA LEU A 151 -13.72 -2.57 4.59
C LEU A 151 -13.42 -1.43 5.57
N CYS A 152 -12.33 -0.69 5.33
CA CYS A 152 -11.96 0.49 6.13
C CYS A 152 -12.73 1.75 5.71
N ASP A 153 -13.37 1.75 4.54
CA ASP A 153 -14.11 2.87 3.94
C ASP A 153 -13.28 4.15 3.71
N ASN A 154 -12.02 3.97 3.29
CA ASN A 154 -11.10 5.07 3.00
C ASN A 154 -10.13 4.74 1.87
N CYS A 155 -9.61 5.77 1.21
CA CYS A 155 -8.46 5.64 0.33
C CYS A 155 -7.16 5.57 1.12
N VAL A 156 -6.28 4.65 0.75
CA VAL A 156 -4.95 4.45 1.36
C VAL A 156 -3.89 4.71 0.30
N GLU A 157 -2.90 5.52 0.64
CA GLU A 157 -1.72 5.79 -0.19
C GLU A 157 -0.83 4.56 -0.29
N ARG A 158 -0.29 4.30 -1.50
CA ARG A 158 0.52 3.12 -1.81
C ARG A 158 -0.10 1.86 -1.19
N PHE A 159 -1.39 1.67 -1.48
CA PHE A 159 -2.18 0.58 -0.91
C PHE A 159 -1.61 -0.76 -1.36
N ASP A 160 -1.27 -1.61 -0.40
CA ASP A 160 -0.79 -2.96 -0.66
C ASP A 160 -1.95 -3.95 -0.61
N HIS A 161 -2.56 -4.11 0.55
CA HIS A 161 -3.75 -4.94 0.75
C HIS A 161 -4.43 -4.60 2.08
N HIS A 162 -5.63 -5.14 2.28
CA HIS A 162 -6.26 -5.21 3.60
C HIS A 162 -5.90 -6.55 4.24
N CYS A 163 -5.34 -6.55 5.44
CA CYS A 163 -4.87 -7.76 6.09
C CYS A 163 -5.68 -8.05 7.37
N PRO A 164 -6.51 -9.10 7.37
CA PRO A 164 -7.25 -9.51 8.57
C PRO A 164 -6.32 -9.93 9.72
N TRP A 165 -5.18 -10.57 9.42
CA TRP A 165 -4.20 -11.06 10.41
C TRP A 165 -3.54 -9.94 11.21
N VAL A 166 -3.30 -8.78 10.59
CA VAL A 166 -2.83 -7.60 11.33
C VAL A 166 -3.98 -6.70 11.79
N GLY A 167 -5.23 -6.97 11.37
CA GLY A 167 -6.40 -6.17 11.73
C GLY A 167 -6.37 -4.74 11.17
N ASN A 168 -5.70 -4.52 10.03
CA ASN A 168 -5.58 -3.19 9.41
C ASN A 168 -5.23 -3.29 7.91
N CYS A 169 -5.35 -2.17 7.19
CA CYS A 169 -4.73 -2.03 5.88
C CYS A 169 -3.21 -1.99 5.99
N VAL A 170 -2.53 -2.52 4.98
CA VAL A 170 -1.09 -2.34 4.77
C VAL A 170 -0.91 -1.35 3.62
N GLY A 171 -0.19 -0.27 3.88
CA GLY A 171 0.01 0.84 2.95
C GLY A 171 1.29 1.62 3.21
N ARG A 172 1.39 2.82 2.63
CA ARG A 172 2.62 3.64 2.60
C ARG A 172 3.32 3.81 3.95
N ARG A 173 2.57 4.01 5.03
CA ARG A 173 3.11 4.41 6.34
C ARG A 173 3.43 3.23 7.27
N ASN A 174 2.82 2.07 7.05
CA ASN A 174 3.03 0.89 7.90
C ASN A 174 3.70 -0.31 7.19
N TYR A 175 3.88 -0.28 5.86
CA TYR A 175 4.48 -1.38 5.09
C TYR A 175 5.83 -1.85 5.63
N ARG A 176 6.73 -0.95 6.05
CA ARG A 176 8.05 -1.33 6.59
C ARG A 176 7.96 -2.20 7.84
N TYR A 177 6.95 -1.93 8.69
CA TYR A 177 6.73 -2.69 9.92
C TYR A 177 6.06 -4.01 9.60
N PHE A 178 5.16 -4.04 8.60
CA PHE A 178 4.57 -5.27 8.10
C PHE A 178 5.65 -6.20 7.53
N TYR A 179 6.56 -5.67 6.73
CA TYR A 179 7.70 -6.43 6.19
C TYR A 179 8.61 -6.95 7.30
N ALA A 180 8.98 -6.09 8.27
CA ALA A 180 9.77 -6.51 9.42
C ALA A 180 9.05 -7.60 10.23
N PHE A 181 7.73 -7.50 10.41
CA PHE A 181 6.89 -8.48 11.09
C PHE A 181 6.93 -9.84 10.39
N ILE A 182 6.63 -9.92 9.09
CA ILE A 182 6.58 -11.22 8.39
C ILE A 182 7.96 -11.90 8.30
N VAL A 183 9.03 -11.12 8.10
CA VAL A 183 10.39 -11.66 8.02
C VAL A 183 10.86 -12.15 9.39
N SER A 184 10.67 -11.36 10.44
CA SER A 184 11.03 -11.78 11.80
C SER A 184 10.15 -12.93 12.32
N LEU A 185 8.87 -12.96 11.93
CA LEU A 185 7.97 -14.08 12.24
C LEU A 185 8.46 -15.36 11.55
N ALA A 186 8.92 -15.28 10.30
CA ALA A 186 9.51 -16.42 9.60
C ALA A 186 10.73 -16.96 10.35
N PHE A 187 11.64 -16.07 10.79
CA PHE A 187 12.79 -16.46 11.60
C PHE A 187 12.38 -17.09 12.94
N LEU A 188 11.41 -16.49 13.66
CA LEU A 188 10.90 -17.04 14.91
C LEU A 188 10.27 -18.42 14.72
N CYS A 189 9.44 -18.61 13.69
CA CYS A 189 8.80 -19.88 13.38
C CYS A 189 9.83 -20.98 13.07
N VAL A 190 10.83 -20.68 12.23
CA VAL A 190 11.91 -21.64 11.91
C VAL A 190 12.75 -21.95 13.15
N PHE A 191 13.07 -20.94 13.95
CA PHE A 191 13.85 -21.10 15.17
C PHE A 191 13.14 -22.01 16.19
N ILE A 192 11.87 -21.73 16.49
CA ILE A 192 11.05 -22.54 17.41
C ILE A 192 10.88 -23.97 16.85
N PHE A 193 10.61 -24.10 15.55
CA PHE A 193 10.45 -25.41 14.93
C PHE A 193 11.72 -26.27 15.06
N ALA A 194 12.88 -25.71 14.73
CA ALA A 194 14.16 -26.41 14.84
C ALA A 194 14.46 -26.81 16.30
N CYS A 195 14.18 -25.94 17.26
CA CYS A 195 14.36 -26.24 18.68
C CYS A 195 13.41 -27.35 19.16
N ALA A 196 12.12 -27.29 18.81
CA ALA A 196 11.14 -28.31 19.19
C ALA A 196 11.49 -29.69 18.62
N ILE A 197 11.91 -29.75 17.35
CA ILE A 197 12.40 -31.00 16.74
C ILE A 197 13.66 -31.51 17.44
N THR A 198 14.61 -30.62 17.76
CA THR A 198 15.84 -30.99 18.46
C THR A 198 15.55 -31.57 19.84
N HIS A 199 14.64 -30.94 20.60
CA HIS A 199 14.22 -31.42 21.92
C HIS A 199 13.59 -32.82 21.82
N LEU A 200 12.65 -33.03 20.89
CA LEU A 200 12.01 -34.33 20.68
C LEU A 200 13.02 -35.42 20.29
N ILE A 201 13.96 -35.12 19.38
CA ILE A 201 15.01 -36.06 18.98
C ILE A 201 15.88 -36.44 20.18
N MET A 202 16.29 -35.47 21.01
CA MET A 202 17.12 -35.72 22.18
C MET A 202 16.41 -36.56 23.25
N LEU A 203 15.09 -36.44 23.39
CA LEU A 203 14.31 -37.31 24.29
C LEU A 203 14.30 -38.77 23.83
N THR A 204 14.38 -39.03 22.51
CA THR A 204 14.34 -40.39 21.92
C THR A 204 15.71 -41.08 21.80
N ARG A 205 16.82 -40.42 22.16
CA ARG A 205 18.18 -40.97 21.94
C ARG A 205 18.56 -42.17 22.82
N ASP A 206 17.93 -42.36 23.97
CA ASP A 206 18.27 -43.42 24.93
C ASP A 206 17.36 -44.65 24.80
N ASP A 207 17.06 -45.08 23.56
CA ASP A 207 16.09 -46.14 23.22
C ASP A 207 14.68 -45.94 23.80
N ARG A 208 14.38 -44.72 24.27
CA ARG A 208 13.04 -44.37 24.73
C ARG A 208 12.08 -44.37 23.54
N PRO A 209 10.95 -45.09 23.60
CA PRO A 209 9.98 -45.09 22.53
C PRO A 209 9.42 -43.68 22.34
N PHE A 210 9.16 -43.30 21.09
CA PHE A 210 8.62 -41.98 20.74
C PHE A 210 7.36 -41.62 21.56
N LEU A 211 6.50 -42.60 21.83
CA LEU A 211 5.29 -42.39 22.62
C LEU A 211 5.58 -41.93 24.06
N GLU A 212 6.71 -42.34 24.63
CA GLU A 212 7.15 -41.88 25.94
C GLU A 212 7.69 -40.43 25.87
N ALA A 213 8.45 -40.08 24.83
CA ALA A 213 8.88 -38.70 24.59
C ALA A 213 7.68 -37.75 24.41
N VAL A 214 6.63 -38.20 23.71
CA VAL A 214 5.36 -37.45 23.56
C VAL A 214 4.66 -37.26 24.90
N ARG A 215 4.66 -38.27 25.77
CA ARG A 215 4.08 -38.15 27.13
C ARG A 215 4.87 -37.21 28.02
N LEU A 216 6.20 -37.21 27.89
CA LEU A 216 7.09 -36.34 28.67
C LEU A 216 6.99 -34.87 28.26
N SER A 217 6.83 -34.60 26.96
CA SER A 217 6.68 -33.22 26.45
C SER A 217 5.55 -33.09 25.41
N PRO A 218 4.27 -33.16 25.84
CA PRO A 218 3.14 -32.97 24.93
C PRO A 218 3.12 -31.55 24.34
N GLY A 219 3.63 -30.55 25.08
CA GLY A 219 3.77 -29.17 24.61
C GLY A 219 4.67 -29.04 23.39
N SER A 220 5.83 -29.71 23.38
CA SER A 220 6.75 -29.72 22.23
C SER A 220 6.14 -30.32 20.98
N VAL A 221 5.27 -31.33 21.12
CA VAL A 221 4.55 -31.94 19.99
C VAL A 221 3.53 -30.95 19.41
N VAL A 222 2.75 -30.29 20.27
CA VAL A 222 1.80 -29.25 19.85
C VAL A 222 2.53 -28.10 19.14
N VAL A 223 3.64 -27.61 19.70
CA VAL A 223 4.49 -26.60 19.07
C VAL A 223 5.00 -27.07 17.72
N GLY A 224 5.54 -28.29 17.64
CA GLY A 224 6.03 -28.89 16.40
C GLY A 224 4.97 -28.95 15.30
N ILE A 225 3.74 -29.38 15.63
CA ILE A 225 2.61 -29.45 14.69
C ILE A 225 2.21 -28.05 14.21
N VAL A 226 2.00 -27.11 15.14
CA VAL A 226 1.60 -25.73 14.80
C VAL A 226 2.67 -25.08 13.91
N CYS A 227 3.94 -25.22 14.28
CA CYS A 227 5.06 -24.70 13.50
C CYS A 227 5.19 -25.37 12.13
N PHE A 228 4.99 -26.68 12.02
CA PHE A 228 5.07 -27.38 10.74
C PHE A 228 4.11 -26.79 9.69
N PHE A 229 2.84 -26.58 10.04
CA PHE A 229 1.88 -25.96 9.13
C PHE A 229 2.15 -24.47 8.89
N SER A 230 2.63 -23.76 9.92
CA SER A 230 2.87 -22.32 9.83
C SER A 230 4.11 -21.96 9.02
N VAL A 231 5.20 -22.73 9.13
CA VAL A 231 6.51 -22.40 8.52
C VAL A 231 6.41 -22.26 7.01
N TRP A 232 5.73 -23.18 6.32
CA TRP A 232 5.60 -23.13 4.86
C TRP A 232 4.83 -21.89 4.39
N SER A 233 3.72 -21.58 5.06
CA SER A 233 2.89 -20.42 4.74
C SER A 233 3.64 -19.10 4.99
N ILE A 234 4.28 -18.96 6.17
CA ILE A 234 4.97 -17.73 6.55
C ILE A 234 6.25 -17.51 5.74
N LEU A 235 7.02 -18.56 5.44
CA LEU A 235 8.19 -18.43 4.55
C LEU A 235 7.79 -18.02 3.13
N GLY A 236 6.72 -18.61 2.59
CA GLY A 236 6.18 -18.22 1.28
C GLY A 236 5.76 -16.74 1.24
N LEU A 237 5.04 -16.28 2.27
CA LEU A 237 4.62 -14.89 2.38
C LEU A 237 5.81 -13.93 2.52
N ALA A 238 6.80 -14.26 3.36
CA ALA A 238 8.02 -13.47 3.53
C ALA A 238 8.83 -13.41 2.22
N GLY A 239 8.93 -14.52 1.49
CA GLY A 239 9.57 -14.58 0.17
C GLY A 239 8.85 -13.71 -0.87
N PHE A 240 7.53 -13.82 -0.95
CA PHE A 240 6.72 -13.02 -1.87
C PHE A 240 6.87 -11.51 -1.61
N HIS A 241 6.75 -11.07 -0.36
CA HIS A 241 6.95 -9.65 -0.03
C HIS A 241 8.40 -9.19 -0.17
N THR A 242 9.37 -10.10 -0.06
CA THR A 242 10.77 -9.80 -0.41
C THR A 242 10.86 -9.52 -1.92
N TYR A 243 10.27 -10.34 -2.78
CA TYR A 243 10.19 -10.08 -4.23
C TYR A 243 9.53 -8.73 -4.55
N LEU A 244 8.41 -8.41 -3.91
CA LEU A 244 7.73 -7.12 -4.11
C LEU A 244 8.60 -5.94 -3.67
N THR A 245 9.30 -6.09 -2.54
CA THR A 245 10.21 -5.08 -1.99
C THR A 245 11.40 -4.85 -2.91
N THR A 246 12.03 -5.92 -3.42
CA THR A 246 13.17 -5.84 -4.34
C THR A 246 12.78 -5.28 -5.72
N SER A 247 11.49 -5.35 -6.08
CA SER A 247 10.93 -4.81 -7.33
C SER A 247 10.23 -3.45 -7.15
N ASN A 248 10.15 -2.90 -5.93
CA ASN A 248 9.36 -1.72 -5.55
C ASN A 248 7.90 -1.75 -6.06
N GLN A 249 7.28 -2.91 -5.99
CA GLN A 249 5.87 -3.12 -6.33
C GLN A 249 5.05 -3.35 -5.05
N THR A 250 3.76 -3.08 -5.13
CA THR A 250 2.78 -3.50 -4.11
C THR A 250 2.08 -4.77 -4.56
N THR A 251 1.55 -5.55 -3.63
CA THR A 251 0.73 -6.73 -3.94
C THR A 251 -0.42 -6.38 -4.87
N ASN A 252 -1.08 -5.24 -4.62
CA ASN A 252 -2.15 -4.74 -5.48
C ASN A 252 -1.69 -4.36 -6.90
N GLU A 253 -0.44 -3.95 -7.11
CA GLU A 253 0.09 -3.65 -8.44
C GLU A 253 0.44 -4.92 -9.21
N ASP A 254 1.05 -5.88 -8.52
CA ASP A 254 1.45 -7.18 -9.05
C ASP A 254 0.23 -8.01 -9.51
N ILE A 255 -0.77 -8.17 -8.63
CA ILE A 255 -2.02 -8.90 -8.96
C ILE A 255 -2.75 -8.28 -10.15
N LYS A 256 -2.71 -6.95 -10.30
CA LYS A 256 -3.33 -6.25 -11.44
C LYS A 256 -2.52 -6.37 -12.74
N GLY A 257 -1.29 -6.89 -12.67
CA GLY A 257 -0.34 -6.88 -13.78
C GLY A 257 -0.03 -5.46 -14.25
N SER A 258 0.12 -4.52 -13.30
CA SER A 258 0.19 -3.07 -13.61
C SER A 258 1.40 -2.71 -14.47
N PHE A 259 2.47 -3.51 -14.38
CA PHE A 259 3.72 -3.32 -15.12
C PHE A 259 4.03 -4.50 -16.05
N THR A 260 3.02 -5.30 -16.41
CA THR A 260 3.19 -6.36 -17.40
C THR A 260 3.01 -5.77 -18.79
N SER A 261 4.01 -5.92 -19.66
CA SER A 261 3.90 -5.53 -21.07
C SER A 261 2.78 -6.32 -21.76
N LYS A 262 1.86 -5.61 -22.42
CA LYS A 262 0.75 -6.21 -23.18
C LYS A 262 0.87 -5.78 -24.64
N ARG A 263 0.83 -6.76 -25.55
CA ARG A 263 0.72 -6.63 -27.03
C ARG A 263 1.07 -5.24 -27.58
N GLY A 264 2.37 -4.94 -27.66
CA GLY A 264 2.89 -3.75 -28.35
C GLY A 264 3.04 -2.47 -27.50
N GLN A 265 2.59 -2.45 -26.24
CA GLN A 265 2.95 -1.39 -25.29
C GLN A 265 3.93 -1.91 -24.24
N GLU A 266 5.15 -1.38 -24.28
CA GLU A 266 6.11 -1.58 -23.19
C GLU A 266 5.60 -0.85 -21.94
N SER A 267 5.35 -1.61 -20.88
CA SER A 267 5.03 -1.06 -19.56
C SER A 267 6.20 -1.37 -18.64
N PHE A 268 6.94 -0.35 -18.24
CA PHE A 268 8.00 -0.49 -17.24
C PHE A 268 7.49 -0.01 -15.88
N ASN A 269 8.13 -0.47 -14.80
CA ASN A 269 7.82 0.01 -13.45
C ASN A 269 8.49 1.37 -13.21
N PRO A 270 7.75 2.50 -13.22
CA PRO A 270 8.36 3.82 -13.05
C PRO A 270 8.81 4.08 -11.62
N TYR A 271 8.41 3.23 -10.66
CA TYR A 271 8.78 3.36 -9.26
C TYR A 271 10.08 2.63 -8.92
N SER A 272 10.63 1.81 -9.82
CA SER A 272 11.92 1.16 -9.61
C SER A 272 13.04 2.19 -9.45
N HIS A 273 14.01 1.88 -8.59
CA HIS A 273 15.26 2.61 -8.40
C HIS A 273 16.44 1.95 -9.14
N GLY A 274 16.14 1.10 -10.12
CA GLY A 274 17.12 0.52 -11.06
C GLY A 274 17.79 -0.77 -10.58
N ASN A 275 17.94 -0.97 -9.27
CA ASN A 275 18.48 -2.22 -8.72
C ASN A 275 17.76 -2.65 -7.42
N VAL A 276 17.99 -3.90 -7.05
CA VAL A 276 17.37 -4.56 -5.89
C VAL A 276 17.65 -3.80 -4.58
N CYS A 277 18.91 -3.45 -4.32
CA CYS A 277 19.31 -2.76 -3.10
C CYS A 277 18.69 -1.37 -2.97
N GLY A 278 18.64 -0.62 -4.08
CA GLY A 278 18.02 0.70 -4.14
C GLY A 278 16.51 0.64 -3.89
N ASN A 279 15.85 -0.39 -4.42
CA ASN A 279 14.43 -0.64 -4.14
C ASN A 279 14.22 -0.98 -2.65
N CYS A 280 14.96 -1.95 -2.11
CA CYS A 280 14.87 -2.32 -0.69
C CYS A 280 15.12 -1.12 0.23
N PHE A 281 16.18 -0.35 -0.01
CA PHE A 281 16.51 0.82 0.79
C PHE A 281 15.40 1.88 0.73
N TYR A 282 14.88 2.19 -0.46
CA TYR A 282 13.78 3.14 -0.59
C TYR A 282 12.51 2.69 0.13
N VAL A 283 12.16 1.40 0.03
CA VAL A 283 10.93 0.86 0.63
C VAL A 283 11.03 0.75 2.15
N LEU A 284 12.15 0.24 2.67
CA LEU A 284 12.32 -0.09 4.08
C LEU A 284 12.92 1.07 4.90
N CYS A 285 13.87 1.80 4.32
CA CYS A 285 14.65 2.85 4.99
C CYS A 285 14.30 4.26 4.51
N GLY A 286 13.47 4.41 3.46
CA GLY A 286 13.08 5.71 2.95
C GLY A 286 12.32 6.57 3.99
N PRO A 287 12.17 7.88 3.76
CA PRO A 287 11.45 8.75 4.68
C PRO A 287 9.99 8.32 4.84
N ALA A 288 9.51 8.34 6.10
CA ALA A 288 8.13 8.06 6.43
C ALA A 288 7.31 9.36 6.34
N PRO A 289 6.28 9.43 5.47
CA PRO A 289 5.48 10.63 5.37
C PRO A 289 4.64 10.84 6.64
N PRO A 290 4.36 12.10 7.00
CA PRO A 290 3.50 12.43 8.14
C PRO A 290 2.06 11.92 7.91
N SER A 291 1.32 11.73 9.00
CA SER A 291 -0.11 11.39 8.89
C SER A 291 -0.88 12.58 8.34
N LEU A 292 -1.77 12.34 7.38
CA LEU A 292 -2.70 13.37 6.88
C LEU A 292 -3.95 13.52 7.77
N ILE A 293 -4.17 12.57 8.68
CA ILE A 293 -5.31 12.53 9.60
C ILE A 293 -4.92 12.81 11.06
N GLY A 294 -3.65 13.10 11.32
CA GLY A 294 -3.06 13.12 12.67
C GLY A 294 -3.56 14.20 13.64
N ASN A 295 -3.32 13.93 14.92
CA ASN A 295 -3.82 14.57 16.15
C ASN A 295 -3.45 16.05 16.41
N HIS A 296 -3.09 16.84 15.40
CA HIS A 296 -2.90 18.27 15.64
C HIS A 296 -4.26 18.92 15.96
N PRO A 297 -4.37 19.65 17.10
CA PRO A 297 -5.55 20.47 17.36
C PRO A 297 -5.76 21.42 16.18
N LEU A 298 -7.02 21.59 15.75
CA LEU A 298 -7.39 22.57 14.72
C LEU A 298 -6.92 24.00 15.08
N THR A 299 -6.66 24.26 16.35
CA THR A 299 -6.26 25.56 16.91
C THR A 299 -4.80 25.97 16.68
N VAL A 300 -3.88 25.06 16.31
CA VAL A 300 -2.45 25.43 16.10
C VAL A 300 -2.21 26.15 14.78
N LEU A 301 -3.18 26.17 13.86
CA LEU A 301 -3.08 26.92 12.60
C LEU A 301 -3.58 28.37 12.71
N ALA A 302 -4.14 28.79 13.85
CA ALA A 302 -4.73 30.13 14.03
C ALA A 302 -3.84 31.13 14.80
N PHE A 303 -2.68 30.72 15.30
CA PHE A 303 -1.78 31.58 16.08
C PHE A 303 -0.32 31.38 15.65
N ILE A 304 0.04 31.92 14.48
CA ILE A 304 1.41 32.35 14.23
C ILE A 304 1.37 33.90 14.24
N PRO A 305 2.10 34.58 15.14
CA PRO A 305 2.17 36.02 15.16
C PRO A 305 2.72 36.54 13.83
N SER A 306 2.09 37.56 13.27
CA SER A 306 2.38 38.18 11.96
C SER A 306 3.72 38.90 11.86
N THR A 307 4.71 38.58 12.70
CA THR A 307 5.92 39.40 12.90
C THR A 307 7.24 38.70 12.59
N LEU A 308 7.22 37.50 11.99
CA LEU A 308 8.41 36.89 11.39
C LEU A 308 8.16 36.70 9.89
N ASN A 309 8.78 37.57 9.09
CA ASN A 309 8.84 37.52 7.62
C ASN A 309 9.67 36.31 7.12
N LEU A 310 9.26 35.09 7.47
CA LEU A 310 9.52 33.90 6.67
C LEU A 310 8.18 33.47 6.07
N HIS A 311 7.89 33.98 4.87
CA HIS A 311 6.73 33.58 4.08
C HIS A 311 6.91 32.12 3.61
N PHE A 312 6.64 31.17 4.50
CA PHE A 312 6.39 29.78 4.14
C PHE A 312 4.88 29.64 4.01
N ASP A 313 4.34 30.01 2.84
CA ASP A 313 2.95 29.76 2.47
C ASP A 313 2.70 28.25 2.36
N LEU A 314 2.40 27.64 3.50
CA LEU A 314 2.01 26.24 3.63
C LEU A 314 0.53 26.00 3.27
N SER A 315 -0.19 26.99 2.73
CA SER A 315 -1.61 26.85 2.33
C SER A 315 -1.83 26.50 0.85
N LEU A 316 -0.80 26.59 0.00
CA LEU A 316 -0.98 26.54 -1.46
C LEU A 316 -0.34 25.30 -2.11
N THR A 317 0.21 24.34 -1.34
CA THR A 317 0.60 23.03 -1.91
C THR A 317 0.16 21.94 -0.95
N ASP A 318 -1.10 21.51 -1.04
CA ASP A 318 -1.57 20.39 -0.23
C ASP A 318 -0.82 19.12 -0.65
N ARG A 319 -0.36 18.36 0.34
CA ARG A 319 0.45 17.14 0.27
C ARG A 319 -0.20 15.98 -0.52
N ARG A 320 -1.33 16.24 -1.20
CA ARG A 320 -2.15 15.30 -1.96
C ARG A 320 -1.84 15.31 -3.47
N GLY A 321 -1.00 16.22 -3.96
CA GLY A 321 -0.64 16.29 -5.38
C GLY A 321 -1.81 16.63 -6.30
N ILE A 322 -2.84 17.31 -5.78
CA ILE A 322 -4.01 17.77 -6.53
C ILE A 322 -4.14 19.28 -6.31
N VAL A 323 -4.05 20.02 -7.41
CA VAL A 323 -4.14 21.48 -7.45
C VAL A 323 -5.61 21.90 -7.48
N THR A 324 -6.03 22.74 -6.54
CA THR A 324 -7.35 23.39 -6.54
C THR A 324 -7.41 24.50 -7.60
N PRO A 325 -8.60 24.84 -8.12
CA PRO A 325 -8.78 25.94 -9.09
C PRO A 325 -8.42 27.30 -8.49
N GLU A 326 -8.60 27.49 -7.18
CA GLU A 326 -8.18 28.72 -6.51
C GLU A 326 -6.65 28.88 -6.52
N TYR A 327 -5.88 27.78 -6.41
CA TYR A 327 -4.42 27.81 -6.61
C TYR A 327 -4.04 28.15 -8.07
N ARG A 328 -4.77 27.61 -9.05
CA ARG A 328 -4.55 27.93 -10.48
C ARG A 328 -4.84 29.41 -10.77
N ALA A 329 -5.91 29.97 -10.20
CA ALA A 329 -6.28 31.38 -10.37
C ALA A 329 -5.33 32.34 -9.63
N GLU A 330 -4.71 31.91 -8.52
CA GLU A 330 -3.64 32.65 -7.85
C GLU A 330 -2.34 32.64 -8.67
N GLN A 331 -2.05 31.53 -9.36
CA GLN A 331 -0.84 31.34 -10.18
C GLN A 331 -0.92 32.03 -11.55
N GLU A 332 -2.12 32.12 -12.15
CA GLU A 332 -2.40 32.93 -13.36
C GLU A 332 -2.35 34.44 -13.10
N ARG A 333 -2.45 34.88 -11.83
CA ARG A 333 -2.32 36.30 -11.44
C ARG A 333 -0.88 36.79 -11.23
N ILE A 334 0.11 35.91 -11.06
CA ILE A 334 1.44 36.27 -10.50
C ILE A 334 2.59 36.28 -11.53
N GLY A 335 2.45 35.78 -12.77
CA GLY A 335 3.63 35.79 -13.65
C GLY A 335 3.40 35.53 -15.12
N ASP A 336 3.18 36.62 -15.85
CA ASP A 336 3.55 36.76 -17.26
C ASP A 336 5.07 36.91 -17.47
N ASP A 337 5.90 36.84 -16.42
CA ASP A 337 7.35 36.99 -16.56
C ASP A 337 8.13 35.94 -15.75
N ASN A 338 8.93 35.17 -16.51
CA ASN A 338 10.09 34.35 -16.12
C ASN A 338 9.88 32.88 -15.70
N VAL A 339 10.47 32.04 -16.55
CA VAL A 339 10.87 30.63 -16.34
C VAL A 339 11.80 30.51 -15.13
N ILE A 340 11.41 29.79 -14.06
CA ILE A 340 12.36 29.18 -13.12
C ILE A 340 11.87 27.79 -12.67
N ALA A 341 12.78 26.83 -12.84
CA ALA A 341 12.71 25.44 -12.40
C ALA A 341 12.57 25.31 -10.88
N ASN A 342 11.85 24.30 -10.39
CA ASN A 342 11.97 23.87 -9.00
C ASN A 342 12.19 22.36 -8.85
N ASN A 343 13.17 22.06 -8.02
CA ASN A 343 13.94 20.82 -7.93
C ASN A 343 13.61 20.08 -6.62
N LYS A 344 13.75 18.74 -6.67
CA LYS A 344 13.87 17.76 -5.58
C LYS A 344 12.66 17.53 -4.64
N THR A 345 11.59 16.93 -5.16
CA THR A 345 11.16 15.55 -4.81
C THR A 345 9.85 15.25 -5.54
N TYR A 346 9.81 14.14 -6.27
CA TYR A 346 8.80 13.77 -7.27
C TYR A 346 8.92 14.54 -8.59
N GLY A 347 9.31 13.79 -9.62
CA GLY A 347 9.59 14.32 -10.95
C GLY A 347 8.38 15.02 -11.56
N THR A 348 8.66 16.15 -12.20
CA THR A 348 7.72 16.95 -13.00
C THR A 348 7.02 16.09 -14.05
N VAL A 349 5.70 16.06 -13.98
CA VAL A 349 4.81 15.42 -14.96
C VAL A 349 4.53 16.43 -16.07
N LYS A 350 5.11 16.24 -17.26
CA LYS A 350 4.67 16.98 -18.46
C LYS A 350 3.28 16.49 -18.85
N ILE A 351 2.32 17.40 -18.96
CA ILE A 351 1.01 17.10 -19.55
C ILE A 351 1.20 17.14 -21.07
N VAL A 352 1.15 15.98 -21.73
CA VAL A 352 1.10 15.92 -23.19
C VAL A 352 -0.36 16.06 -23.60
N GLN A 353 -0.73 17.21 -24.17
CA GLN A 353 -1.97 17.34 -24.92
C GLN A 353 -1.80 16.63 -26.27
N PRO A 354 -2.79 15.85 -26.77
CA PRO A 354 -2.75 15.35 -28.13
C PRO A 354 -2.91 16.53 -29.09
N GLN A 355 -1.91 16.80 -29.93
CA GLN A 355 -2.05 17.75 -31.03
C GLN A 355 -3.04 17.19 -32.07
N SER A 356 -4.15 17.88 -32.27
CA SER A 356 -5.04 17.72 -33.41
C SER A 356 -4.52 18.57 -34.57
N ASN A 357 -3.86 17.97 -35.56
CA ASN A 357 -3.52 18.68 -36.80
C ASN A 357 -4.73 18.68 -37.74
N GLY A 358 -5.39 19.84 -37.83
CA GLY A 358 -6.36 20.18 -38.85
C GLY A 358 -5.70 20.70 -40.13
N MET A 359 -6.32 20.35 -41.26
CA MET A 359 -5.93 20.64 -42.64
C MET A 359 -5.69 22.12 -42.96
N GLY A 360 -4.62 22.37 -43.73
CA GLY A 360 -4.48 23.52 -44.61
C GLY A 360 -4.02 23.04 -46.00
N ILE A 361 -4.86 23.27 -47.02
CA ILE A 361 -4.54 23.24 -48.46
C ILE A 361 -4.04 24.68 -48.79
N PRO A 362 -2.98 24.94 -49.60
CA PRO A 362 -3.03 24.64 -51.03
C PRO A 362 -1.72 24.43 -51.83
N THR A 363 -1.97 24.05 -53.10
CA THR A 363 -1.16 24.12 -54.34
C THR A 363 0.02 23.17 -54.58
N ASN A 364 -0.19 22.32 -55.59
CA ASN A 364 0.77 21.50 -56.37
C ASN A 364 1.58 22.42 -57.33
N PRO A 365 2.77 22.03 -57.87
CA PRO A 365 2.81 20.93 -58.84
C PRO A 365 4.08 20.03 -58.82
N GLY A 366 3.89 18.77 -59.22
CA GLY A 366 4.89 18.02 -60.00
C GLY A 366 5.42 16.74 -59.35
N GLY A 367 5.13 15.59 -59.98
CA GLY A 367 5.86 14.34 -59.76
C GLY A 367 4.98 13.11 -59.67
N ASP A 368 4.88 12.38 -60.78
CA ASP A 368 4.44 10.98 -60.91
C ASP A 368 5.12 10.07 -59.84
N ILE A 369 4.69 8.86 -59.45
CA ILE A 369 4.32 7.67 -60.23
C ILE A 369 3.78 6.58 -59.27
N THR A 370 2.77 5.82 -59.73
CA THR A 370 2.44 4.40 -59.43
C THR A 370 2.02 3.91 -58.02
N GLY A 371 0.92 3.12 -57.96
CA GLY A 371 0.90 1.91 -57.11
C GLY A 371 -0.37 1.49 -56.34
N SER A 372 -1.41 1.06 -57.07
CA SER A 372 -2.37 -0.03 -56.74
C SER A 372 -3.28 0.00 -55.50
N MET A 373 -4.59 -0.14 -55.79
CA MET A 373 -5.72 -0.44 -54.90
C MET A 373 -5.85 -1.95 -54.58
N ASN A 374 -6.80 -2.25 -53.66
CA ASN A 374 -7.58 -3.50 -53.43
C ASN A 374 -6.98 -4.51 -52.42
N ASN A 375 -7.68 -5.17 -51.48
CA ASN A 375 -9.12 -5.41 -51.25
C ASN A 375 -9.39 -6.11 -49.87
N LEU A 376 -10.58 -5.88 -49.27
CA LEU A 376 -11.56 -6.82 -48.63
C LEU A 376 -11.26 -7.67 -47.33
N VAL A 377 -11.82 -7.21 -46.19
CA VAL A 377 -12.82 -7.77 -45.18
C VAL A 377 -13.34 -9.25 -45.33
N PRO A 378 -13.99 -9.96 -44.35
CA PRO A 378 -14.04 -10.00 -42.84
C PRO A 378 -13.91 -11.43 -42.19
N GLY A 379 -13.87 -11.51 -40.84
CA GLY A 379 -14.64 -12.53 -40.09
C GLY A 379 -14.00 -13.13 -38.82
N GLN A 380 -14.64 -12.94 -37.65
CA GLN A 380 -15.20 -14.01 -36.78
C GLN A 380 -15.41 -13.54 -35.31
N HIS A 381 -16.64 -13.80 -34.82
CA HIS A 381 -17.12 -13.83 -33.43
C HIS A 381 -16.22 -14.70 -32.53
N SER A 382 -16.05 -14.57 -31.20
CA SER A 382 -16.97 -14.39 -30.03
C SER A 382 -16.06 -14.37 -28.75
N PRO A 383 -16.52 -14.49 -27.48
CA PRO A 383 -17.66 -13.94 -26.75
C PRO A 383 -17.25 -13.13 -25.47
N ARG A 384 -18.27 -12.56 -24.81
CA ARG A 384 -18.33 -12.13 -23.41
C ARG A 384 -17.61 -13.07 -22.43
N LEU A 385 -16.95 -12.50 -21.41
CA LEU A 385 -16.74 -13.18 -20.13
C LEU A 385 -17.30 -12.34 -18.98
N GLU A 386 -18.22 -12.98 -18.27
CA GLU A 386 -18.87 -12.54 -17.05
C GLU A 386 -17.91 -12.58 -15.85
N SER A 387 -18.35 -11.90 -14.80
CA SER A 387 -17.81 -11.82 -13.44
C SER A 387 -17.22 -13.12 -12.89
N MET A 388 -16.06 -13.01 -12.24
CA MET A 388 -15.62 -13.97 -11.22
C MET A 388 -15.27 -13.25 -9.93
N ASN A 389 -16.25 -13.25 -9.02
CA ASN A 389 -15.99 -13.31 -7.58
C ASN A 389 -15.47 -14.73 -7.27
N ALA A 390 -14.54 -14.82 -6.31
CA ALA A 390 -14.18 -15.96 -5.47
C ALA A 390 -12.68 -16.26 -5.49
N LEU A 391 -12.01 -15.88 -4.41
CA LEU A 391 -10.82 -16.57 -3.91
C LEU A 391 -10.85 -16.43 -2.38
N GLN A 392 -11.57 -17.36 -1.77
CA GLN A 392 -11.51 -17.74 -0.37
C GLN A 392 -10.59 -18.96 -0.30
N ILE A 393 -9.53 -18.84 0.49
CA ILE A 393 -8.97 -19.84 1.41
C ILE A 393 -8.69 -21.24 0.84
N ALA A 394 -7.40 -21.55 0.68
CA ALA A 394 -6.77 -22.78 1.14
C ALA A 394 -5.31 -22.47 1.50
#